data_AF-A0AAD4IEH7-F1
#
_entry.id   AF-A0AAD4IEH7-F1
#
_cell.length_a   1.000
_cell.length_b   1.000
_cell.length_c   1.000
_cell.angle_alpha   90.00
_cell.angle_beta   90.00
_cell.angle_gamma   90.00
#
_symmetry.space_group_name_H-M   'P 1'
#
loop_
_entity.id
_entity.type
_entity.pdbx_description
1 polymer ?
#
loop_
_entity_poly.entity_id
_entity_poly.type
_entity_poly.pdbx_seq_one_letter_code
_entity_poly.pdbx_strand_id
1 'polypeptide(L)'
;MGFFKRFRRHKSPKKSESRPRNDLYAPAVYDYHGPDQTQRLPDKVLRRIFEEVCPHSADESLDGSEDSGNDGCMSCDMRDLAHCALTKRQWYGVAAGLLYNSIRIDAVHYCELEEVYADQRRRKSRNGDDIDAPTTRLQQLGQSVRGNQYLGQRVRFIKLPYMTREACKADLARTVSGCPNIEFIDLPDGFYNGDQSCQLLRQELQARCPHIRKMKYNEGGEQSLETLLQGYWQELISIELNRIQIEPSILRQVFGMLPRLKELTITGVSWLNDSTFHDAPGIPNFPALETLKLTKCHNVTANGLAHYLYNPMCSGRLRTLVLKDCAGIPVPSLHIVLQAAVNLRTLEYFATVSASLPLDPIPPMTSYTLHKLNFEVTSSSANQVYPPSASCYQYLANSLIANCLPALRQLYVRDPEFPEVLTLAPPIRPFSEAPPPMFNQPLEVYSKGLDELDWIFTSIMPPEAQGRRASVSVGRPLSSYSAHKGLGPQWGGDARKSIVVPNGFGGFLAVPADNDGRPRSAGHMAPSGGFGHGYSNSLGGREPSPRASWMSHAGREKRASRADLWR
;
A
#
# COMPACT_ATOMS: atom_id res chain seq x y z
N MET A 1 -43.38 -44.03 53.65
CA MET A 1 -42.05 -43.42 53.90
C MET A 1 -41.74 -42.52 52.72
N GLY A 2 -41.97 -41.20 52.79
CA GLY A 2 -40.99 -40.23 53.31
C GLY A 2 -40.57 -39.32 52.13
N PHE A 3 -41.36 -38.29 51.78
CA PHE A 3 -41.25 -36.88 52.24
C PHE A 3 -40.42 -35.97 51.29
N PHE A 4 -41.14 -35.14 50.50
CA PHE A 4 -40.81 -33.77 50.01
C PHE A 4 -39.53 -33.58 49.14
N LYS A 5 -39.38 -32.60 48.24
CA LYS A 5 -40.04 -31.32 47.98
C LYS A 5 -39.62 -30.82 46.58
N ARG A 6 -40.52 -30.05 45.96
CA ARG A 6 -40.28 -29.21 44.76
C ARG A 6 -38.98 -28.42 44.87
N PHE A 7 -38.06 -28.58 43.92
CA PHE A 7 -37.05 -27.55 43.62
C PHE A 7 -37.37 -26.88 42.29
N ARG A 8 -38.12 -25.78 42.42
CA ARG A 8 -38.30 -24.74 41.40
C ARG A 8 -36.93 -24.08 41.21
N ARG A 9 -36.27 -24.29 40.06
CA ARG A 9 -35.02 -23.58 39.74
C ARG A 9 -35.38 -22.14 39.42
N HIS A 10 -35.06 -21.23 40.34
CA HIS A 10 -35.18 -19.79 40.15
C HIS A 10 -34.40 -19.36 38.91
N LYS A 11 -35.05 -18.63 38.00
CA LYS A 11 -34.38 -17.84 36.96
C LYS A 11 -33.50 -16.81 37.68
N SER A 12 -32.18 -16.98 37.60
CA SER A 12 -31.24 -15.92 37.90
C SER A 12 -31.49 -14.76 36.92
N PRO A 13 -31.67 -13.51 37.38
CA PRO A 13 -31.69 -12.39 36.48
C PRO A 13 -30.29 -12.29 35.87
N LYS A 14 -30.20 -12.38 34.54
CA LYS A 14 -28.98 -11.97 33.83
C LYS A 14 -28.74 -10.52 34.19
N LYS A 15 -27.74 -10.27 35.03
CA LYS A 15 -27.15 -8.94 35.21
C LYS A 15 -26.55 -8.60 33.84
N SER A 16 -27.31 -7.93 32.99
CA SER A 16 -26.72 -7.16 31.91
C SER A 16 -25.96 -6.04 32.60
N GLU A 17 -24.64 -6.11 32.63
CA GLU A 17 -23.84 -4.90 32.77
C GLU A 17 -24.08 -4.08 31.50
N SER A 18 -25.20 -3.35 31.48
CA SER A 18 -25.31 -2.17 30.65
C SER A 18 -24.26 -1.23 31.19
N ARG A 19 -23.11 -1.16 30.52
CA ARG A 19 -22.24 0.02 30.65
C ARG A 19 -23.17 1.21 30.44
N PRO A 20 -23.30 2.15 31.40
CA PRO A 20 -24.03 3.36 31.14
C PRO A 20 -23.36 4.00 29.93
N ARG A 21 -24.12 4.14 28.85
CA ARG A 21 -23.69 4.93 27.70
C ARG A 21 -23.23 6.26 28.28
N ASN A 22 -21.98 6.62 28.03
CA ASN A 22 -21.41 7.85 28.55
C ASN A 22 -22.03 9.00 27.74
N ASP A 23 -23.28 9.33 28.04
CA ASP A 23 -24.08 10.36 27.37
C ASP A 23 -23.52 11.77 27.60
N LEU A 24 -22.44 11.90 28.38
CA LEU A 24 -21.70 13.14 28.64
C LEU A 24 -20.90 13.65 27.44
N TYR A 25 -20.82 12.89 26.34
CA TYR A 25 -20.21 13.30 25.08
C TYR A 25 -21.15 13.14 23.87
N ALA A 26 -22.47 13.20 24.08
CA ALA A 26 -23.37 13.42 22.97
C ALA A 26 -23.11 14.86 22.44
N PRO A 27 -22.61 15.06 21.21
CA PRO A 27 -22.56 16.40 20.64
C PRO A 27 -23.98 16.96 20.71
N ALA A 28 -24.13 18.23 21.09
CA ALA A 28 -25.43 18.88 21.15
C ALA A 28 -26.15 18.63 19.83
N VAL A 29 -27.11 17.69 19.85
CA VAL A 29 -27.97 17.42 18.71
C VAL A 29 -28.86 18.64 18.67
N TYR A 30 -28.49 19.61 17.84
CA TYR A 30 -29.43 20.65 17.44
C TYR A 30 -30.62 19.90 16.85
N ASP A 31 -31.73 19.84 17.58
CA ASP A 31 -32.98 19.29 17.09
C ASP A 31 -33.40 20.18 15.91
N TYR A 32 -33.01 19.75 14.71
CA TYR A 32 -33.35 20.40 13.47
C TYR A 32 -34.84 20.18 13.24
N HIS A 33 -35.66 21.17 13.60
CA HIS A 33 -37.09 21.18 13.35
C HIS A 33 -37.46 21.61 11.92
N GLY A 34 -36.49 21.72 11.01
CA GLY A 34 -36.73 22.00 9.61
C GLY A 34 -37.17 20.76 8.82
N PRO A 35 -37.67 20.92 7.58
CA PRO A 35 -38.04 19.81 6.74
C PRO A 35 -36.80 18.93 6.44
N ASP A 36 -36.97 17.61 6.56
CA ASP A 36 -35.91 16.63 6.34
C ASP A 36 -35.29 16.77 4.93
N GLN A 37 -34.12 17.41 4.88
CA GLN A 37 -33.41 17.66 3.62
C GLN A 37 -32.76 16.39 3.07
N THR A 38 -32.60 15.34 3.88
CA THR A 38 -32.01 14.07 3.43
C THR A 38 -32.84 13.41 2.33
N GLN A 39 -34.15 13.70 2.30
CA GLN A 39 -35.06 13.22 1.28
C GLN A 39 -34.83 13.83 -0.11
N ARG A 40 -34.15 14.98 -0.20
CA ARG A 40 -33.94 15.73 -1.44
C ARG A 40 -32.49 15.72 -1.90
N LEU A 41 -31.63 14.92 -1.26
CA LEU A 41 -30.22 14.86 -1.63
C LEU A 41 -30.06 14.41 -3.09
N PRO A 42 -29.25 15.12 -3.89
CA PRO A 42 -28.86 14.67 -5.21
C PRO A 42 -28.07 13.37 -5.15
N ASP A 43 -28.22 12.52 -6.16
CA ASP A 43 -27.57 11.19 -6.21
C ASP A 43 -26.04 11.27 -6.07
N LYS A 44 -25.40 12.32 -6.58
CA LYS A 44 -23.94 12.54 -6.43
C LYS A 44 -23.53 12.78 -4.98
N VAL A 45 -24.32 13.52 -4.23
CA VAL A 45 -24.06 13.81 -2.81
C VAL A 45 -24.32 12.55 -2.00
N LEU A 46 -25.43 11.86 -2.29
CA LEU A 46 -25.76 10.60 -1.65
C LEU A 46 -24.69 9.53 -1.88
N ARG A 47 -24.12 9.47 -3.09
CA ARG A 47 -23.01 8.56 -3.41
C ARG A 47 -21.81 8.82 -2.50
N ARG A 48 -21.37 10.08 -2.36
CA ARG A 48 -20.26 10.44 -1.47
C ARG A 48 -20.53 10.05 -0.02
N ILE A 49 -21.75 10.27 0.46
CA ILE A 49 -22.15 9.85 1.82
C ILE A 49 -22.03 8.33 1.96
N PHE A 50 -22.50 7.56 0.98
CA PHE A 50 -22.41 6.10 1.01
C PHE A 50 -20.99 5.55 0.84
N GLU A 51 -20.12 6.28 0.13
CA GLU A 51 -18.68 5.97 0.08
C GLU A 51 -18.05 6.10 1.48
N GLU A 52 -18.48 7.06 2.30
CA GLU A 52 -18.04 7.12 3.72
C GLU A 52 -18.64 6.01 4.60
N VAL A 53 -19.85 5.54 4.29
CA VAL A 53 -20.48 4.41 5.02
C VAL A 53 -19.79 3.09 4.71
N CYS A 54 -19.37 2.89 3.46
CA CYS A 54 -18.67 1.69 3.02
C CYS A 54 -17.49 2.04 2.10
N PRO A 55 -16.34 2.46 2.68
CA PRO A 55 -15.21 2.99 1.91
C PRO A 55 -14.63 2.00 0.91
N HIS A 56 -14.60 0.72 1.26
CA HIS A 56 -14.02 -0.31 0.40
C HIS A 56 -14.92 -0.68 -0.80
N SER A 57 -16.19 -0.25 -0.86
CA SER A 57 -17.03 -0.42 -2.04
C SER A 57 -16.64 0.51 -3.21
N ALA A 58 -15.85 1.54 -2.91
CA ALA A 58 -15.25 2.47 -3.86
C ALA A 58 -13.78 2.13 -4.18
N ASP A 59 -13.26 1.03 -3.64
CA ASP A 59 -11.90 0.59 -3.91
C ASP A 59 -11.78 0.00 -5.32
N GLU A 60 -11.06 0.71 -6.18
CA GLU A 60 -10.76 0.33 -7.58
C GLU A 60 -9.30 -0.19 -7.73
N SER A 61 -8.62 -0.47 -6.61
CA SER A 61 -7.28 -1.07 -6.64
C SER A 61 -7.31 -2.50 -7.19
N LEU A 62 -6.24 -2.86 -7.91
CA LEU A 62 -6.01 -4.20 -8.43
C LEU A 62 -5.28 -5.08 -7.38
N ASP A 63 -5.54 -4.82 -6.11
CA ASP A 63 -4.91 -5.49 -4.98
C ASP A 63 -5.88 -6.46 -4.33
N GLY A 64 -5.35 -7.58 -3.85
CA GLY A 64 -6.15 -8.66 -3.29
C GLY A 64 -6.85 -8.26 -2.00
N SER A 65 -7.78 -9.09 -1.54
CA SER A 65 -8.52 -8.82 -0.31
C SER A 65 -7.60 -8.54 0.89
N GLU A 66 -6.45 -9.16 0.95
CA GLU A 66 -5.51 -9.07 2.06
C GLU A 66 -4.82 -7.70 2.14
N ASP A 67 -4.61 -7.03 1.00
CA ASP A 67 -3.87 -5.77 0.90
C ASP A 67 -4.79 -4.53 0.78
N SER A 68 -6.07 -4.74 0.46
CA SER A 68 -7.06 -3.69 0.18
C SER A 68 -8.03 -3.40 1.33
N GLY A 69 -7.61 -3.68 2.57
CA GLY A 69 -8.41 -3.41 3.77
C GLY A 69 -8.45 -1.92 4.13
N ASN A 70 -9.49 -1.51 4.84
CA ASN A 70 -9.61 -0.18 5.45
C ASN A 70 -9.75 -0.31 6.98
N ASP A 71 -9.56 0.80 7.70
CA ASP A 71 -9.78 0.85 9.13
C ASP A 71 -11.27 0.62 9.46
N GLY A 72 -11.59 -0.51 10.09
CA GLY A 72 -12.96 -0.83 10.50
C GLY A 72 -13.34 -2.29 10.25
N CYS A 73 -14.65 -2.54 10.21
CA CYS A 73 -15.20 -3.86 9.94
C CYS A 73 -15.96 -3.85 8.62
N MET A 74 -15.29 -4.29 7.56
CA MET A 74 -15.78 -4.28 6.17
C MET A 74 -17.13 -5.00 6.02
N SER A 75 -17.32 -6.13 6.72
CA SER A 75 -18.60 -6.85 6.73
C SER A 75 -19.74 -6.07 7.42
N CYS A 76 -19.44 -5.20 8.38
CA CYS A 76 -20.43 -4.30 8.98
C CYS A 76 -20.74 -3.13 8.04
N ASP A 77 -19.73 -2.52 7.42
CA ASP A 77 -19.93 -1.40 6.51
C ASP A 77 -20.79 -1.80 5.30
N MET A 78 -20.56 -2.99 4.73
CA MET A 78 -21.41 -3.55 3.66
C MET A 78 -22.85 -3.77 4.12
N ARG A 79 -23.04 -4.24 5.37
CA ARG A 79 -24.36 -4.40 5.97
C ARG A 79 -25.05 -3.05 6.17
N ASP A 80 -24.33 -2.05 6.65
CA ASP A 80 -24.87 -0.71 6.89
C ASP A 80 -25.27 -0.04 5.57
N LEU A 81 -24.44 -0.16 4.53
CA LEU A 81 -24.78 0.30 3.18
C LEU A 81 -25.97 -0.48 2.58
N ALA A 82 -26.06 -1.80 2.83
CA ALA A 82 -27.23 -2.59 2.45
C ALA A 82 -28.49 -2.11 3.16
N HIS A 83 -28.42 -1.74 4.45
CA HIS A 83 -29.53 -1.13 5.18
C HIS A 83 -29.90 0.25 4.62
N CYS A 84 -28.92 1.09 4.26
CA CYS A 84 -29.18 2.36 3.57
C CYS A 84 -29.99 2.15 2.28
N ALA A 85 -29.70 1.09 1.52
CA ALA A 85 -30.43 0.76 0.30
C ALA A 85 -31.94 0.44 0.52
N LEU A 86 -32.31 0.04 1.74
CA LEU A 86 -33.69 -0.33 2.10
C LEU A 86 -34.54 0.87 2.57
N THR A 87 -33.92 2.02 2.81
CA THR A 87 -34.62 3.21 3.34
C THR A 87 -35.56 3.86 2.31
N LYS A 88 -35.09 4.04 1.06
CA LYS A 88 -35.80 4.75 -0.01
C LYS A 88 -35.44 4.18 -1.38
N ARG A 89 -36.42 4.14 -2.29
CA ARG A 89 -36.21 3.66 -3.68
C ARG A 89 -35.11 4.41 -4.44
N GLN A 90 -34.97 5.71 -4.20
CA GLN A 90 -33.89 6.51 -4.79
C GLN A 90 -32.52 6.05 -4.28
N TRP A 91 -32.41 5.77 -2.98
CA TRP A 91 -31.15 5.37 -2.35
C TRP A 91 -30.68 4.00 -2.83
N TYR A 92 -31.63 3.10 -3.12
CA TYR A 92 -31.33 1.80 -3.69
C TYR A 92 -30.43 1.87 -4.93
N GLY A 93 -30.73 2.76 -5.89
CA GLY A 93 -29.98 2.84 -7.14
C GLY A 93 -28.51 3.20 -6.95
N VAL A 94 -28.25 4.12 -6.00
CA VAL A 94 -26.91 4.60 -5.64
C VAL A 94 -26.18 3.57 -4.78
N ALA A 95 -26.81 3.06 -3.72
CA ALA A 95 -26.21 2.05 -2.84
C ALA A 95 -25.90 0.75 -3.59
N ALA A 96 -26.82 0.26 -4.44
CA ALA A 96 -26.56 -0.88 -5.31
C ALA A 96 -25.51 -0.58 -6.40
N GLY A 97 -25.25 0.70 -6.69
CA GLY A 97 -24.14 1.11 -7.55
C GLY A 97 -22.80 0.80 -6.89
N LEU A 98 -22.68 1.08 -5.60
CA LEU A 98 -21.47 0.84 -4.83
C LEU A 98 -21.31 -0.63 -4.44
N LEU A 99 -22.36 -1.24 -3.85
CA LEU A 99 -22.34 -2.63 -3.38
C LEU A 99 -22.00 -3.67 -4.47
N TYR A 100 -22.32 -3.37 -5.74
CA TYR A 100 -22.04 -4.24 -6.88
C TYR A 100 -20.93 -3.72 -7.79
N ASN A 101 -20.21 -2.64 -7.42
CA ASN A 101 -19.06 -2.18 -8.20
C ASN A 101 -17.79 -2.92 -7.77
N SER A 102 -17.43 -2.77 -6.50
CA SER A 102 -16.32 -3.46 -5.85
C SER A 102 -16.86 -4.35 -4.74
N ILE A 103 -16.93 -5.65 -5.00
CA ILE A 103 -17.48 -6.62 -4.06
C ILE A 103 -16.35 -7.23 -3.27
N ARG A 104 -16.46 -7.17 -1.94
CA ARG A 104 -15.55 -7.82 -1.02
C ARG A 104 -16.30 -8.84 -0.17
N ILE A 105 -15.71 -10.03 -0.05
CA ILE A 105 -16.13 -11.04 0.94
C ILE A 105 -15.01 -11.16 1.95
N ASP A 106 -15.34 -11.02 3.24
CA ASP A 106 -14.37 -11.26 4.31
C ASP A 106 -14.68 -12.57 5.03
N ALA A 107 -13.61 -13.20 5.54
CA ALA A 107 -13.67 -14.44 6.30
C ALA A 107 -14.51 -14.29 7.57
N VAL A 108 -14.37 -13.15 8.25
CA VAL A 108 -14.96 -12.86 9.56
C VAL A 108 -15.31 -11.36 9.67
N HIS A 109 -16.08 -11.01 10.69
CA HIS A 109 -16.15 -9.65 11.16
C HIS A 109 -14.89 -9.31 11.99
N TYR A 110 -14.24 -8.20 11.67
CA TYR A 110 -13.14 -7.63 12.47
C TYR A 110 -13.68 -6.75 13.62
N CYS A 111 -14.71 -7.21 14.32
CA CYS A 111 -15.29 -6.52 15.48
C CYS A 111 -15.95 -7.52 16.46
N GLU A 112 -16.35 -7.04 17.64
CA GLU A 112 -16.96 -7.85 18.71
C GLU A 112 -18.24 -8.61 18.27
N LEU A 113 -18.89 -8.17 17.19
CA LEU A 113 -20.06 -8.85 16.65
C LEU A 113 -19.74 -10.22 16.05
N GLU A 114 -18.48 -10.52 15.73
CA GLU A 114 -18.10 -11.84 15.21
C GLU A 114 -18.47 -12.95 16.18
N GLU A 115 -18.18 -12.78 17.47
CA GLU A 115 -18.52 -13.77 18.50
C GLU A 115 -20.03 -14.01 18.56
N VAL A 116 -20.80 -12.91 18.52
CA VAL A 116 -22.26 -12.96 18.55
C VAL A 116 -22.82 -13.69 17.33
N TYR A 117 -22.30 -13.40 16.13
CA TYR A 117 -22.78 -14.04 14.91
C TYR A 117 -22.27 -15.47 14.76
N ALA A 118 -21.07 -15.79 15.19
CA ALA A 118 -20.55 -17.16 15.25
C ALA A 118 -21.42 -18.03 16.15
N ASP A 119 -21.78 -17.53 17.34
CA ASP A 119 -22.73 -18.20 18.25
C ASP A 119 -24.09 -18.42 17.60
N GLN A 120 -24.61 -17.42 16.88
CA GLN A 120 -25.88 -17.56 16.16
C GLN A 120 -25.80 -18.61 15.05
N ARG A 121 -24.67 -18.70 14.32
CA ARG A 121 -24.45 -19.72 13.30
C ARG A 121 -24.40 -21.12 13.92
N ARG A 122 -23.66 -21.30 15.01
CA ARG A 122 -23.58 -22.56 15.77
C ARG A 122 -24.93 -23.02 16.33
N ARG A 123 -25.78 -22.09 16.76
CA ARG A 123 -27.15 -22.44 17.21
C ARG A 123 -28.08 -22.83 16.07
N LYS A 124 -27.83 -22.34 14.86
CA LYS A 124 -28.64 -22.62 13.66
C LYS A 124 -28.18 -23.85 12.89
N SER A 125 -26.94 -24.31 13.08
CA SER A 125 -26.47 -25.54 12.44
C SER A 125 -27.25 -26.74 12.98
N ARG A 126 -27.83 -27.50 12.05
CA ARG A 126 -28.38 -28.82 12.36
C ARG A 126 -27.24 -29.81 12.21
N ASN A 127 -27.02 -30.68 13.20
CA ASN A 127 -26.01 -31.76 13.20
C ASN A 127 -24.55 -31.35 13.41
N GLY A 128 -24.27 -30.10 13.79
CA GLY A 128 -22.90 -29.69 14.15
C GLY A 128 -21.98 -29.33 12.98
N ASP A 129 -22.51 -29.29 11.75
CA ASP A 129 -21.76 -28.76 10.60
C ASP A 129 -21.62 -27.24 10.75
N ASP A 130 -20.39 -26.74 10.87
CA ASP A 130 -20.11 -25.32 10.92
C ASP A 130 -20.46 -24.67 9.57
N ILE A 131 -21.37 -23.68 9.59
CA ILE A 131 -21.76 -22.94 8.39
C ILE A 131 -20.61 -22.02 8.00
N ASP A 132 -19.97 -22.31 6.87
CA ASP A 132 -18.98 -21.44 6.26
C ASP A 132 -19.67 -20.21 5.63
N ALA A 133 -19.63 -19.10 6.38
CA ALA A 133 -20.32 -17.88 6.03
C ALA A 133 -19.80 -17.24 4.72
N PRO A 134 -18.48 -17.10 4.50
CA PRO A 134 -17.91 -16.67 3.22
C PRO A 134 -18.40 -17.47 2.01
N THR A 135 -18.43 -18.80 2.11
CA THR A 135 -18.92 -19.67 1.03
C THR A 135 -20.39 -19.46 0.75
N THR A 136 -21.22 -19.39 1.80
CA THR A 136 -22.66 -19.11 1.67
C THR A 136 -22.90 -17.76 1.00
N ARG A 137 -22.13 -16.74 1.41
CA ARG A 137 -22.14 -15.40 0.82
C ARG A 137 -21.80 -15.49 -0.68
N LEU A 138 -20.70 -16.14 -1.07
CA LEU A 138 -20.32 -16.28 -2.49
C LEU A 138 -21.43 -16.98 -3.31
N GLN A 139 -22.07 -18.00 -2.76
CA GLN A 139 -23.19 -18.69 -3.41
C GLN A 139 -24.40 -17.77 -3.62
N GLN A 140 -24.75 -16.97 -2.61
CA GLN A 140 -25.82 -15.97 -2.70
C GLN A 140 -25.49 -14.87 -3.71
N LEU A 141 -24.23 -14.43 -3.76
CA LEU A 141 -23.76 -13.49 -4.78
C LEU A 141 -23.94 -14.07 -6.17
N GLY A 142 -23.42 -15.29 -6.39
CA GLY A 142 -23.51 -15.99 -7.66
C GLY A 142 -24.95 -16.24 -8.11
N GLN A 143 -25.90 -16.41 -7.20
CA GLN A 143 -27.32 -16.46 -7.51
C GLN A 143 -27.88 -15.09 -7.90
N SER A 144 -27.48 -14.03 -7.20
CA SER A 144 -27.97 -12.66 -7.41
C SER A 144 -27.51 -12.09 -8.76
N VAL A 145 -26.23 -12.22 -9.09
CA VAL A 145 -25.67 -11.68 -10.35
C VAL A 145 -26.14 -12.45 -11.58
N ARG A 146 -26.33 -13.77 -11.47
CA ARG A 146 -26.92 -14.58 -12.55
C ARG A 146 -28.44 -14.40 -12.67
N GLY A 147 -29.12 -14.18 -11.55
CA GLY A 147 -30.55 -13.92 -11.53
C GLY A 147 -30.91 -12.52 -12.06
N ASN A 148 -29.97 -11.58 -12.04
CA ASN A 148 -30.15 -10.22 -12.50
C ASN A 148 -28.92 -9.70 -13.25
N GLN A 149 -28.97 -9.77 -14.58
CA GLN A 149 -27.89 -9.36 -15.47
C GLN A 149 -27.46 -7.89 -15.26
N TYR A 150 -28.37 -7.01 -14.83
CA TYR A 150 -28.04 -5.62 -14.54
C TYR A 150 -27.07 -5.47 -13.36
N LEU A 151 -27.21 -6.32 -12.34
CA LEU A 151 -26.27 -6.36 -11.22
C LEU A 151 -24.94 -6.95 -11.69
N GLY A 152 -24.97 -8.05 -12.44
CA GLY A 152 -23.77 -8.66 -13.00
C GLY A 152 -22.92 -7.72 -13.87
N GLN A 153 -23.57 -6.88 -14.69
CA GLN A 153 -22.88 -5.86 -15.51
C GLN A 153 -22.23 -4.73 -14.70
N ARG A 154 -22.63 -4.53 -13.44
CA ARG A 154 -22.04 -3.51 -12.56
C ARG A 154 -20.75 -3.99 -11.90
N VAL A 155 -20.57 -5.30 -11.77
CA VAL A 155 -19.42 -5.90 -11.08
C VAL A 155 -18.14 -5.67 -11.87
N ARG A 156 -17.20 -4.96 -11.24
CA ARG A 156 -15.85 -4.71 -11.75
C ARG A 156 -14.77 -5.40 -10.93
N PHE A 157 -14.95 -5.46 -9.61
CA PHE A 157 -13.95 -6.05 -8.70
C PHE A 157 -14.62 -7.11 -7.82
N ILE A 158 -13.97 -8.26 -7.67
CA ILE A 158 -14.37 -9.32 -6.73
C ILE A 158 -13.15 -9.71 -5.88
N LYS A 159 -13.16 -9.32 -4.60
CA LYS A 159 -12.08 -9.58 -3.65
C LYS A 159 -12.51 -10.65 -2.65
N LEU A 160 -11.70 -11.69 -2.52
CA LEU A 160 -12.04 -12.92 -1.80
C LEU A 160 -10.91 -13.34 -0.87
N PRO A 161 -11.24 -13.83 0.33
CA PRO A 161 -10.24 -14.31 1.25
C PRO A 161 -9.66 -15.63 0.73
N TYR A 162 -8.38 -15.86 1.02
CA TYR A 162 -7.63 -17.02 0.55
C TYR A 162 -8.41 -18.36 0.64
N MET A 163 -8.99 -18.67 1.80
CA MET A 163 -9.68 -19.97 1.99
C MET A 163 -10.90 -20.15 1.08
N THR A 164 -11.67 -19.09 0.82
CA THR A 164 -12.87 -19.16 -0.02
C THR A 164 -12.51 -19.32 -1.50
N ARG A 165 -11.50 -18.61 -2.00
CA ARG A 165 -11.06 -18.78 -3.39
C ARG A 165 -10.46 -20.16 -3.64
N GLU A 166 -9.79 -20.76 -2.64
CA GLU A 166 -9.27 -22.12 -2.72
C GLU A 166 -10.37 -23.20 -2.68
N ALA A 167 -11.31 -23.11 -1.76
CA ALA A 167 -12.32 -24.15 -1.56
C ALA A 167 -13.46 -24.09 -2.60
N CYS A 168 -13.82 -22.89 -3.07
CA CYS A 168 -15.07 -22.65 -3.79
C CYS A 168 -14.90 -22.42 -5.29
N LYS A 169 -13.94 -23.09 -5.93
CA LYS A 169 -13.60 -22.93 -7.36
C LYS A 169 -14.82 -22.98 -8.29
N ALA A 170 -15.75 -23.91 -8.05
CA ALA A 170 -16.96 -24.07 -8.85
C ALA A 170 -18.01 -22.97 -8.60
N ASP A 171 -18.14 -22.51 -7.35
CA ASP A 171 -19.02 -21.37 -7.02
C ASP A 171 -18.47 -20.07 -7.64
N LEU A 172 -17.14 -19.92 -7.66
CA LEU A 172 -16.46 -18.80 -8.29
C LEU A 172 -16.69 -18.78 -9.80
N ALA A 173 -16.51 -19.90 -10.49
CA ALA A 173 -16.80 -20.01 -11.93
C ALA A 173 -18.27 -19.66 -12.25
N ARG A 174 -19.19 -20.13 -11.41
CA ARG A 174 -20.62 -19.78 -11.52
C ARG A 174 -20.89 -18.30 -11.27
N THR A 175 -20.13 -17.64 -10.41
CA THR A 175 -20.31 -16.20 -10.14
C THR A 175 -19.77 -15.36 -11.29
N VAL A 176 -18.55 -15.67 -11.76
CA VAL A 176 -17.86 -14.99 -12.86
C VAL A 176 -18.65 -15.06 -14.17
N SER A 177 -19.33 -16.18 -14.46
CA SER A 177 -20.16 -16.29 -15.66
C SER A 177 -21.32 -15.28 -15.75
N GLY A 178 -21.73 -14.70 -14.62
CA GLY A 178 -22.74 -13.63 -14.55
C GLY A 178 -22.17 -12.21 -14.62
N CYS A 179 -20.85 -12.04 -14.63
CA CYS A 179 -20.19 -10.75 -14.39
C CYS A 179 -19.22 -10.40 -15.55
N PRO A 180 -19.72 -9.89 -16.69
CA PRO A 180 -18.89 -9.73 -17.89
C PRO A 180 -17.87 -8.58 -17.82
N ASN A 181 -18.06 -7.62 -16.92
CA ASN A 181 -17.27 -6.38 -16.84
C ASN A 181 -16.20 -6.43 -15.73
N ILE A 182 -15.83 -7.63 -15.27
CA ILE A 182 -14.79 -7.78 -14.25
C ILE A 182 -13.44 -7.27 -14.79
N GLU A 183 -12.85 -6.37 -14.03
CA GLU A 183 -11.52 -5.80 -14.23
C GLU A 183 -10.48 -6.51 -13.34
N PHE A 184 -10.88 -6.97 -12.15
CA PHE A 184 -10.01 -7.69 -11.21
C PHE A 184 -10.78 -8.70 -10.34
N ILE A 185 -10.16 -9.85 -10.09
CA ILE A 185 -10.70 -10.89 -9.24
C ILE A 185 -9.59 -11.66 -8.52
N ASP A 186 -9.80 -11.95 -7.24
CA ASP A 186 -8.94 -12.86 -6.49
C ASP A 186 -9.20 -14.31 -6.90
N LEU A 187 -8.16 -14.98 -7.39
CA LEU A 187 -8.22 -16.35 -7.92
C LEU A 187 -7.42 -17.32 -7.05
N PRO A 188 -7.77 -18.61 -7.03
CA PRO A 188 -6.98 -19.62 -6.33
C PRO A 188 -5.58 -19.78 -6.91
N ASP A 189 -4.61 -20.19 -6.10
CA ASP A 189 -3.22 -20.40 -6.49
C ASP A 189 -3.08 -21.42 -7.62
N GLY A 190 -3.92 -22.47 -7.60
CA GLY A 190 -4.00 -23.45 -8.69
C GLY A 190 -4.32 -22.82 -10.06
N PHE A 191 -5.04 -21.68 -10.08
CA PHE A 191 -5.31 -20.96 -11.32
C PHE A 191 -4.03 -20.38 -11.92
N TYR A 192 -3.08 -19.94 -11.12
CA TYR A 192 -1.84 -19.33 -11.59
C TYR A 192 -0.77 -20.36 -11.98
N ASN A 193 -0.86 -21.58 -11.44
CA ASN A 193 0.09 -22.68 -11.67
C ASN A 193 -0.36 -23.66 -12.77
N GLY A 194 -1.45 -23.37 -13.49
CA GLY A 194 -1.93 -24.28 -14.54
C GLY A 194 -2.71 -25.51 -14.06
N ASP A 195 -3.12 -25.58 -12.79
CA ASP A 195 -3.79 -26.74 -12.21
C ASP A 195 -5.09 -27.09 -12.96
N GLN A 196 -5.25 -28.38 -13.26
CA GLN A 196 -6.42 -28.99 -13.88
C GLN A 196 -7.70 -28.68 -13.10
N SER A 197 -7.64 -28.58 -11.77
CA SER A 197 -8.79 -28.28 -10.91
C SER A 197 -9.42 -26.91 -11.21
N CYS A 198 -8.65 -25.97 -11.77
CA CYS A 198 -9.07 -24.61 -12.07
C CYS A 198 -9.48 -24.40 -13.53
N GLN A 199 -9.47 -25.45 -14.37
CA GLN A 199 -9.73 -25.28 -15.81
C GLN A 199 -11.12 -24.74 -16.15
N LEU A 200 -12.17 -25.22 -15.46
CA LEU A 200 -13.52 -24.71 -15.67
C LEU A 200 -13.61 -23.22 -15.35
N LEU A 201 -12.99 -22.79 -14.24
CA LEU A 201 -12.92 -21.38 -13.87
C LEU A 201 -12.17 -20.56 -14.92
N ARG A 202 -11.05 -21.08 -15.46
CA ARG A 202 -10.29 -20.41 -16.51
C ARG A 202 -11.08 -20.24 -17.80
N GLN A 203 -11.74 -21.31 -18.26
CA GLN A 203 -12.56 -21.27 -19.47
C GLN A 203 -13.70 -20.26 -19.34
N GLU A 204 -14.39 -20.25 -18.20
CA GLU A 204 -15.45 -19.25 -17.94
C GLU A 204 -14.90 -17.83 -17.88
N LEU A 205 -13.76 -17.60 -17.21
CA LEU A 205 -13.15 -16.27 -17.12
C LEU A 205 -12.70 -15.77 -18.50
N GLN A 206 -12.07 -16.62 -19.31
CA GLN A 206 -11.63 -16.27 -20.67
C GLN A 206 -12.81 -16.01 -21.61
N ALA A 207 -13.89 -16.79 -21.50
CA ALA A 207 -15.05 -16.67 -22.37
C ALA A 207 -15.98 -15.50 -22.01
N ARG A 208 -16.08 -15.15 -20.72
CA ARG A 208 -17.08 -14.19 -20.22
C ARG A 208 -16.49 -12.86 -19.77
N CYS A 209 -15.22 -12.81 -19.38
CA CYS A 209 -14.61 -11.62 -18.77
C CYS A 209 -13.40 -11.16 -19.59
N PRO A 210 -13.61 -10.39 -20.68
CA PRO A 210 -12.52 -9.93 -21.54
C PRO A 210 -11.73 -8.75 -20.94
N HIS A 211 -12.27 -8.04 -19.94
CA HIS A 211 -11.74 -6.77 -19.44
C HIS A 211 -10.76 -6.91 -18.25
N ILE A 212 -10.23 -8.10 -17.99
CA ILE A 212 -9.28 -8.33 -16.90
C ILE A 212 -8.02 -7.49 -17.08
N ARG A 213 -7.60 -6.81 -16.01
CA ARG A 213 -6.48 -5.83 -16.03
C ARG A 213 -5.21 -6.29 -15.33
N LYS A 214 -5.28 -7.29 -14.45
CA LYS A 214 -4.11 -7.85 -13.76
C LYS A 214 -4.15 -9.37 -13.76
N MET A 215 -3.02 -10.00 -14.06
CA MET A 215 -2.88 -11.45 -14.03
C MET A 215 -1.50 -11.87 -13.55
N LYS A 216 -1.45 -13.04 -12.91
CA LYS A 216 -0.24 -13.68 -12.41
C LYS A 216 -0.07 -15.04 -13.08
N TYR A 217 1.16 -15.44 -13.36
CA TYR A 217 1.50 -16.74 -13.91
C TYR A 217 2.71 -17.28 -13.14
N ASN A 218 2.57 -18.47 -12.60
CA ASN A 218 3.60 -19.14 -11.81
C ASN A 218 4.05 -20.42 -12.53
N GLU A 219 5.14 -21.01 -12.08
CA GLU A 219 5.63 -22.33 -12.50
C GLU A 219 4.48 -23.36 -12.70
N GLY A 220 4.40 -23.96 -13.89
CA GLY A 220 3.32 -24.85 -14.33
C GLY A 220 2.21 -24.13 -15.14
N GLY A 221 2.16 -22.80 -15.07
CA GLY A 221 1.19 -21.95 -15.75
C GLY A 221 1.53 -21.58 -17.20
N GLU A 222 2.59 -22.12 -17.79
CA GLU A 222 3.13 -21.77 -19.11
C GLU A 222 2.07 -21.85 -20.23
N GLN A 223 1.35 -22.97 -20.31
CA GLN A 223 0.28 -23.15 -21.31
C GLN A 223 -0.84 -22.12 -21.14
N SER A 224 -1.07 -21.68 -19.90
CA SER A 224 -2.08 -20.67 -19.58
C SER A 224 -1.65 -19.29 -20.08
N LEU A 225 -0.36 -18.98 -19.96
CA LEU A 225 0.23 -17.76 -20.50
C LEU A 225 0.18 -17.75 -22.03
N GLU A 226 0.49 -18.87 -22.68
CA GLU A 226 0.44 -19.00 -24.14
C GLU A 226 -0.97 -18.80 -24.71
N THR A 227 -2.02 -19.08 -23.94
CA THR A 227 -3.40 -18.80 -24.40
C THR A 227 -3.65 -17.33 -24.71
N LEU A 228 -2.85 -16.40 -24.19
CA LEU A 228 -2.94 -14.98 -24.53
C LEU A 228 -2.65 -14.70 -26.02
N LEU A 229 -1.95 -15.59 -26.72
CA LEU A 229 -1.78 -15.52 -28.18
C LEU A 229 -3.11 -15.59 -28.93
N GLN A 230 -4.15 -16.17 -28.32
CA GLN A 230 -5.50 -16.23 -28.88
C GLN A 230 -6.25 -14.89 -28.73
N GLY A 231 -5.64 -13.88 -28.11
CA GLY A 231 -6.22 -12.55 -27.94
C GLY A 231 -7.12 -12.40 -26.73
N TYR A 232 -7.02 -13.27 -25.72
CA TYR A 232 -7.69 -13.08 -24.44
C TYR A 232 -7.06 -11.93 -23.65
N TRP A 233 -7.90 -11.20 -22.90
CA TRP A 233 -7.48 -10.17 -21.94
C TRP A 233 -6.51 -9.11 -22.50
N GLN A 234 -6.82 -8.54 -23.67
CA GLN A 234 -6.03 -7.48 -24.31
C GLN A 234 -5.95 -6.18 -23.48
N GLU A 235 -6.80 -6.05 -22.46
CA GLU A 235 -6.81 -4.93 -21.52
C GLU A 235 -5.90 -5.13 -20.30
N LEU A 236 -5.08 -6.19 -20.26
CA LEU A 236 -4.09 -6.38 -19.20
C LEU A 236 -3.14 -5.17 -19.12
N ILE A 237 -3.04 -4.64 -17.90
CA ILE A 237 -2.18 -3.52 -17.53
C ILE A 237 -0.96 -4.04 -16.75
N SER A 238 -1.16 -5.03 -15.89
CA SER A 238 -0.13 -5.61 -15.02
C SER A 238 -0.01 -7.12 -15.20
N ILE A 239 1.19 -7.61 -15.44
CA ILE A 239 1.50 -9.04 -15.49
C ILE A 239 2.62 -9.38 -14.50
N GLU A 240 2.43 -10.46 -13.77
CA GLU A 240 3.44 -11.05 -12.88
C GLU A 240 3.82 -12.45 -13.36
N LEU A 241 5.11 -12.67 -13.64
CA LEU A 241 5.67 -13.95 -14.07
C LEU A 241 6.62 -14.47 -12.98
N ASN A 242 6.30 -15.62 -12.38
CA ASN A 242 7.09 -16.21 -11.30
C ASN A 242 7.58 -17.61 -11.68
N ARG A 243 8.89 -17.74 -11.92
CA ARG A 243 9.57 -19.00 -12.28
C ARG A 243 8.98 -19.72 -13.52
N ILE A 244 8.21 -19.01 -14.34
CA ILE A 244 7.68 -19.49 -15.60
C ILE A 244 8.83 -19.88 -16.54
N GLN A 245 8.71 -21.02 -17.21
CA GLN A 245 9.64 -21.47 -18.25
C GLN A 245 9.04 -21.26 -19.63
N ILE A 246 9.40 -20.18 -20.31
CA ILE A 246 8.87 -19.85 -21.63
C ILE A 246 9.99 -19.43 -22.57
N GLU A 247 9.84 -19.75 -23.85
CA GLU A 247 10.76 -19.29 -24.87
C GLU A 247 10.64 -17.75 -25.04
N PRO A 248 11.75 -16.99 -25.09
CA PRO A 248 11.71 -15.54 -25.26
C PRO A 248 10.94 -15.06 -26.49
N SER A 249 10.95 -15.85 -27.58
CA SER A 249 10.23 -15.54 -28.83
C SER A 249 8.70 -15.58 -28.62
N ILE A 250 8.20 -16.63 -27.98
CA ILE A 250 6.78 -16.82 -27.64
C ILE A 250 6.35 -15.72 -26.66
N LEU A 251 7.16 -15.41 -25.65
CA LEU A 251 6.84 -14.36 -24.70
C LEU A 251 6.68 -12.99 -25.39
N ARG A 252 7.57 -12.67 -26.33
CA ARG A 252 7.48 -11.42 -27.09
C ARG A 252 6.23 -11.38 -27.97
N GLN A 253 5.83 -12.52 -28.54
CA GLN A 253 4.55 -12.62 -29.25
C GLN A 253 3.36 -12.41 -28.31
N VAL A 254 3.38 -13.01 -27.11
CA VAL A 254 2.36 -12.80 -26.07
C VAL A 254 2.26 -11.31 -25.72
N PHE A 255 3.39 -10.64 -25.45
CA PHE A 255 3.38 -9.20 -25.18
C PHE A 255 2.91 -8.37 -26.36
N GLY A 256 3.16 -8.81 -27.60
CA GLY A 256 2.61 -8.21 -28.80
C GLY A 256 1.08 -8.19 -28.85
N MET A 257 0.41 -9.11 -28.16
CA MET A 257 -1.05 -9.17 -28.06
C MET A 257 -1.63 -8.27 -26.95
N LEU A 258 -0.78 -7.58 -26.18
CA LEU A 258 -1.16 -6.83 -24.98
C LEU A 258 -0.85 -5.32 -25.13
N PRO A 259 -1.67 -4.58 -25.88
CA PRO A 259 -1.40 -3.18 -26.19
C PRO A 259 -1.44 -2.25 -24.97
N ARG A 260 -2.12 -2.66 -23.89
CA ARG A 260 -2.30 -1.86 -22.67
C ARG A 260 -1.31 -2.18 -21.55
N LEU A 261 -0.37 -3.09 -21.78
CA LEU A 261 0.61 -3.49 -20.77
C LEU A 261 1.44 -2.28 -20.32
N LYS A 262 1.52 -2.08 -19.00
CA LYS A 262 2.27 -1.00 -18.35
C LYS A 262 3.23 -1.54 -17.30
N GLU A 263 2.84 -2.59 -16.59
CA GLU A 263 3.59 -3.12 -15.46
C GLU A 263 3.94 -4.58 -15.71
N LEU A 264 5.22 -4.88 -15.55
CA LEU A 264 5.73 -6.24 -15.69
C LEU A 264 6.62 -6.57 -14.51
N THR A 265 6.27 -7.64 -13.82
CA THR A 265 7.09 -8.22 -12.74
C THR A 265 7.57 -9.59 -13.20
N ILE A 266 8.88 -9.81 -13.17
CA ILE A 266 9.50 -11.09 -13.50
C ILE A 266 10.36 -11.53 -12.30
N THR A 267 10.10 -12.75 -11.83
CA THR A 267 10.76 -13.31 -10.65
C THR A 267 11.36 -14.68 -10.95
N GLY A 268 12.67 -14.83 -10.73
CA GLY A 268 13.35 -16.12 -10.69
C GLY A 268 13.32 -16.90 -12.00
N VAL A 269 13.48 -16.21 -13.14
CA VAL A 269 13.57 -16.85 -14.47
C VAL A 269 15.02 -16.89 -14.95
N SER A 270 15.38 -17.96 -15.65
CA SER A 270 16.73 -18.17 -16.20
C SER A 270 16.84 -17.85 -17.70
N TRP A 271 15.73 -17.91 -18.43
CA TRP A 271 15.70 -17.67 -19.89
C TRP A 271 15.83 -16.18 -20.25
N LEU A 272 15.53 -15.25 -19.32
CA LEU A 272 15.59 -13.81 -19.58
C LEU A 272 17.04 -13.33 -19.61
N ASN A 273 17.50 -12.92 -20.79
CA ASN A 273 18.86 -12.46 -21.07
C ASN A 273 18.83 -11.25 -22.01
N ASP A 274 20.00 -10.70 -22.33
CA ASP A 274 20.12 -9.49 -23.15
C ASP A 274 19.51 -9.65 -24.56
N SER A 275 19.56 -10.85 -25.16
CA SER A 275 18.99 -11.08 -26.49
C SER A 275 17.47 -11.00 -26.52
N THR A 276 16.79 -11.09 -25.36
CA THR A 276 15.35 -10.86 -25.26
C THR A 276 14.98 -9.41 -25.62
N PHE A 277 15.90 -8.46 -25.47
CA PHE A 277 15.72 -7.05 -25.79
C PHE A 277 16.21 -6.66 -27.19
N HIS A 278 16.82 -7.59 -27.94
CA HIS A 278 17.31 -7.31 -29.30
C HIS A 278 16.17 -7.33 -30.32
N ASP A 279 16.25 -6.51 -31.35
CA ASP A 279 15.33 -6.57 -32.47
C ASP A 279 15.52 -7.91 -33.22
N ALA A 280 14.42 -8.57 -33.55
CA ALA A 280 14.44 -9.84 -34.28
C ALA A 280 13.36 -9.82 -35.39
N PRO A 281 13.67 -10.23 -36.62
CA PRO A 281 12.73 -10.17 -37.73
C PRO A 281 11.53 -11.11 -37.47
N GLY A 282 10.32 -10.59 -37.65
CA GLY A 282 9.08 -11.36 -37.45
C GLY A 282 8.65 -11.54 -35.99
N ILE A 283 9.35 -10.97 -35.01
CA ILE A 283 8.97 -11.03 -33.59
C ILE A 283 8.71 -9.60 -33.07
N PRO A 284 7.56 -9.32 -32.42
CA PRO A 284 7.29 -8.02 -31.84
C PRO A 284 8.38 -7.58 -30.87
N ASN A 285 8.72 -6.29 -30.83
CA ASN A 285 9.69 -5.77 -29.87
C ASN A 285 9.20 -5.89 -28.44
N PHE A 286 10.13 -5.92 -27.49
CA PHE A 286 9.78 -5.93 -26.07
C PHE A 286 8.93 -4.69 -25.74
N PRO A 287 7.82 -4.83 -25.01
CA PRO A 287 6.84 -3.76 -24.84
C PRO A 287 7.44 -2.55 -24.10
N ALA A 288 6.96 -1.35 -24.43
CA ALA A 288 7.28 -0.14 -23.68
C ALA A 288 6.48 -0.13 -22.36
N LEU A 289 7.18 -0.22 -21.22
CA LEU A 289 6.59 -0.35 -19.89
C LEU A 289 6.72 0.94 -19.07
N GLU A 290 5.81 1.15 -18.13
CA GLU A 290 5.89 2.21 -17.11
C GLU A 290 6.61 1.72 -15.85
N THR A 291 6.36 0.46 -15.47
CA THR A 291 6.97 -0.20 -14.32
C THR A 291 7.57 -1.54 -14.73
N LEU A 292 8.88 -1.72 -14.51
CA LEU A 292 9.58 -2.98 -14.71
C LEU A 292 10.19 -3.45 -13.39
N LYS A 293 9.81 -4.64 -12.94
CA LYS A 293 10.36 -5.26 -11.72
C LYS A 293 11.04 -6.57 -12.07
N LEU A 294 12.34 -6.66 -11.84
CA LEU A 294 13.15 -7.86 -12.03
C LEU A 294 13.66 -8.34 -10.67
N THR A 295 13.33 -9.58 -10.32
CA THR A 295 13.77 -10.21 -9.07
C THR A 295 14.46 -11.53 -9.40
N LYS A 296 15.68 -11.75 -8.90
CA LYS A 296 16.47 -12.98 -9.12
C LYS A 296 16.62 -13.34 -10.60
N CYS A 297 16.80 -12.33 -11.45
CA CYS A 297 17.08 -12.48 -12.88
C CYS A 297 18.58 -12.28 -13.11
N HIS A 298 19.32 -13.36 -13.32
CA HIS A 298 20.79 -13.32 -13.32
C HIS A 298 21.43 -13.06 -14.68
N ASN A 299 20.73 -13.38 -15.77
CA ASN A 299 21.29 -13.34 -17.13
C ASN A 299 21.06 -12.00 -17.87
N VAL A 300 20.32 -11.06 -17.26
CA VAL A 300 20.13 -9.71 -17.79
C VAL A 300 21.26 -8.82 -17.29
N THR A 301 21.92 -8.11 -18.21
CA THR A 301 22.99 -7.18 -17.89
C THR A 301 22.54 -5.71 -17.98
N ALA A 302 23.36 -4.81 -17.43
CA ALA A 302 23.15 -3.37 -17.57
C ALA A 302 23.14 -2.92 -19.04
N ASN A 303 23.95 -3.55 -19.90
CA ASN A 303 23.99 -3.25 -21.33
C ASN A 303 22.71 -3.73 -22.04
N GLY A 304 22.18 -4.90 -21.66
CA GLY A 304 20.89 -5.39 -22.18
C GLY A 304 19.73 -4.46 -21.83
N LEU A 305 19.68 -3.96 -20.59
CA LEU A 305 18.69 -2.95 -20.20
C LEU A 305 18.92 -1.61 -20.90
N ALA A 306 20.16 -1.18 -21.09
CA ALA A 306 20.46 0.04 -21.85
C ALA A 306 20.03 -0.11 -23.31
N HIS A 307 20.19 -1.29 -23.91
CA HIS A 307 19.67 -1.59 -25.25
C HIS A 307 18.15 -1.53 -25.31
N TYR A 308 17.44 -2.08 -24.31
CA TYR A 308 15.98 -1.92 -24.20
C TYR A 308 15.56 -0.44 -24.14
N LEU A 309 16.30 0.36 -23.37
CA LEU A 309 16.06 1.80 -23.18
C LEU A 309 16.52 2.67 -24.34
N TYR A 310 17.37 2.14 -25.24
CA TYR A 310 17.77 2.84 -26.46
C TYR A 310 16.55 3.18 -27.34
N ASN A 311 15.49 2.38 -27.28
CA ASN A 311 14.22 2.71 -27.90
C ASN A 311 13.54 3.91 -27.18
N PRO A 312 13.31 5.05 -27.85
CA PRO A 312 12.72 6.24 -27.23
C PRO A 312 11.34 6.02 -26.62
N MET A 313 10.55 5.07 -27.14
CA MET A 313 9.24 4.74 -26.58
C MET A 313 9.37 4.05 -25.22
N CYS A 314 10.37 3.17 -25.07
CA CYS A 314 10.62 2.44 -23.83
C CYS A 314 11.21 3.37 -22.76
N SER A 315 12.28 4.11 -23.08
CA SER A 315 12.91 5.04 -22.14
C SER A 315 12.04 6.25 -21.83
N GLY A 316 11.20 6.69 -22.78
CA GLY A 316 10.23 7.76 -22.55
C GLY A 316 9.10 7.37 -21.60
N ARG A 317 8.75 6.08 -21.54
CA ARG A 317 7.62 5.58 -20.74
C ARG A 317 8.02 5.03 -19.38
N LEU A 318 9.22 4.47 -19.23
CA LEU A 318 9.67 3.84 -17.98
C LEU A 318 9.83 4.89 -16.86
N ARG A 319 9.07 4.71 -15.77
CA ARG A 319 9.10 5.59 -14.59
C ARG A 319 9.62 4.88 -13.36
N THR A 320 9.36 3.58 -13.24
CA THR A 320 9.73 2.79 -12.06
C THR A 320 10.51 1.55 -12.48
N LEU A 321 11.72 1.41 -11.95
CA LEU A 321 12.57 0.24 -12.14
C LEU A 321 12.88 -0.37 -10.79
N VAL A 322 12.58 -1.66 -10.61
CA VAL A 322 12.91 -2.42 -9.40
C VAL A 322 13.83 -3.57 -9.79
N LEU A 323 15.02 -3.61 -9.21
CA LEU A 323 16.03 -4.64 -9.41
C LEU A 323 16.35 -5.27 -8.05
N LYS A 324 16.02 -6.55 -7.89
CA LYS A 324 16.23 -7.31 -6.64
C LYS A 324 17.06 -8.55 -6.92
N ASP A 325 18.25 -8.64 -6.33
CA ASP A 325 19.17 -9.78 -6.46
C ASP A 325 19.50 -10.15 -7.92
N CYS A 326 19.67 -9.14 -8.78
CA CYS A 326 20.04 -9.31 -10.18
C CYS A 326 21.55 -9.32 -10.36
N ALA A 327 22.17 -10.51 -10.33
CA ALA A 327 23.63 -10.66 -10.42
C ALA A 327 24.26 -10.06 -11.70
N GLY A 328 23.54 -10.05 -12.83
CA GLY A 328 24.00 -9.44 -14.09
C GLY A 328 24.05 -7.91 -14.07
N ILE A 329 23.49 -7.26 -13.04
CA ILE A 329 23.49 -5.79 -12.88
C ILE A 329 24.19 -5.43 -11.55
N PRO A 330 25.53 -5.54 -11.49
CA PRO A 330 26.29 -5.15 -10.31
C PRO A 330 26.31 -3.62 -10.14
N VAL A 331 26.61 -3.15 -8.92
CA VAL A 331 26.65 -1.71 -8.59
C VAL A 331 27.49 -0.85 -9.58
N PRO A 332 28.71 -1.26 -10.00
CA PRO A 332 29.50 -0.47 -10.95
C PRO A 332 28.80 -0.18 -12.27
N SER A 333 27.88 -1.03 -12.74
CA SER A 333 27.25 -0.88 -14.06
C SER A 333 25.91 -0.12 -14.01
N LEU A 334 25.44 0.26 -12.82
CA LEU A 334 24.16 0.99 -12.68
C LEU A 334 24.16 2.35 -13.38
N HIS A 335 25.32 3.00 -13.50
CA HIS A 335 25.42 4.28 -14.23
C HIS A 335 24.97 4.14 -15.69
N ILE A 336 25.22 2.98 -16.33
CA ILE A 336 24.83 2.70 -17.72
C ILE A 336 23.29 2.72 -17.84
N VAL A 337 22.60 2.06 -16.91
CA VAL A 337 21.13 2.01 -16.90
C VAL A 337 20.54 3.40 -16.62
N LEU A 338 21.08 4.13 -15.64
CA LEU A 338 20.61 5.47 -15.29
C LEU A 338 20.81 6.49 -16.42
N GLN A 339 21.91 6.39 -17.16
CA GLN A 339 22.17 7.23 -18.33
C GLN A 339 21.18 6.94 -19.48
N ALA A 340 20.82 5.68 -19.68
CA ALA A 340 19.85 5.29 -20.71
C ALA A 340 18.39 5.60 -20.31
N ALA A 341 18.07 5.61 -19.01
CA ALA A 341 16.71 5.75 -18.49
C ALA A 341 16.31 7.24 -18.32
N VAL A 342 16.03 7.92 -19.42
CA VAL A 342 15.83 9.38 -19.45
C VAL A 342 14.67 9.90 -18.58
N ASN A 343 13.60 9.12 -18.38
CA ASN A 343 12.40 9.54 -17.63
C ASN A 343 12.18 8.77 -16.31
N LEU A 344 13.20 8.04 -15.83
CA LEU A 344 13.09 7.23 -14.62
C LEU A 344 12.90 8.11 -13.38
N ARG A 345 11.83 7.86 -12.62
CA ARG A 345 11.50 8.61 -11.39
C ARG A 345 11.83 7.83 -10.13
N THR A 346 11.67 6.52 -10.16
CA THR A 346 11.87 5.64 -9.02
C THR A 346 12.79 4.49 -9.41
N LEU A 347 13.88 4.33 -8.68
CA LEU A 347 14.76 3.17 -8.77
C LEU A 347 14.78 2.49 -7.41
N GLU A 348 14.44 1.21 -7.37
CA GLU A 348 14.69 0.38 -6.20
C GLU A 348 15.71 -0.69 -6.55
N TYR A 349 16.86 -0.66 -5.90
CA TYR A 349 17.99 -1.54 -6.12
C TYR A 349 18.32 -2.26 -4.82
N PHE A 350 18.18 -3.59 -4.84
CA PHE A 350 18.52 -4.48 -3.74
C PHE A 350 19.55 -5.49 -4.24
N ALA A 351 20.71 -5.53 -3.59
CA ALA A 351 21.78 -6.43 -3.97
C ALA A 351 22.55 -6.96 -2.78
N THR A 352 22.99 -8.21 -2.89
CA THR A 352 23.93 -8.84 -1.99
C THR A 352 25.32 -8.84 -2.65
N VAL A 353 26.30 -8.23 -1.99
CA VAL A 353 27.66 -8.05 -2.52
C VAL A 353 28.65 -8.88 -1.71
N SER A 354 29.52 -9.60 -2.41
CA SER A 354 30.57 -10.43 -1.81
C SER A 354 31.96 -9.77 -1.87
N ALA A 355 32.18 -8.80 -2.75
CA ALA A 355 33.47 -8.14 -2.96
C ALA A 355 33.30 -6.62 -3.10
N SER A 356 34.27 -5.85 -2.59
CA SER A 356 34.28 -4.39 -2.73
C SER A 356 34.38 -3.96 -4.19
N LEU A 357 33.96 -2.73 -4.47
CA LEU A 357 34.09 -2.13 -5.81
C LEU A 357 35.55 -2.15 -6.30
N PRO A 358 35.78 -2.27 -7.62
CA PRO A 358 37.12 -2.23 -8.20
C PRO A 358 37.81 -0.89 -7.94
N LEU A 359 39.15 -0.90 -7.95
CA LEU A 359 39.99 0.30 -7.81
C LEU A 359 39.96 1.18 -9.05
N ASP A 360 39.56 0.62 -10.20
CA ASP A 360 39.45 1.35 -11.46
C ASP A 360 38.38 2.46 -11.36
N PRO A 361 38.59 3.60 -12.04
CA PRO A 361 37.65 4.71 -11.97
C PRO A 361 36.29 4.32 -12.56
N ILE A 362 35.27 4.27 -11.71
CA ILE A 362 33.88 4.02 -12.09
C ILE A 362 33.20 5.38 -12.37
N PRO A 363 32.54 5.58 -13.52
CA PRO A 363 31.75 6.77 -13.77
C PRO A 363 30.65 6.96 -12.70
N PRO A 364 30.35 8.19 -12.26
CA PRO A 364 29.33 8.42 -11.24
C PRO A 364 27.92 8.08 -11.74
N MET A 365 27.02 7.79 -10.80
CA MET A 365 25.60 7.55 -11.09
C MET A 365 24.93 8.88 -11.50
N THR A 366 24.66 9.05 -12.79
CA THR A 366 24.05 10.27 -13.34
C THR A 366 22.60 10.06 -13.74
N SER A 367 21.67 10.87 -13.21
CA SER A 367 20.27 10.93 -13.64
C SER A 367 19.64 12.28 -13.29
N TYR A 368 18.96 12.89 -14.26
CA TYR A 368 18.30 14.20 -14.09
C TYR A 368 16.82 14.09 -13.70
N THR A 369 16.25 12.88 -13.68
CA THR A 369 14.81 12.66 -13.50
C THR A 369 14.47 11.78 -12.31
N LEU A 370 15.47 11.14 -11.68
CA LEU A 370 15.29 10.27 -10.53
C LEU A 370 14.89 11.07 -9.29
N HIS A 371 13.71 10.78 -8.73
CA HIS A 371 13.15 11.43 -7.54
C HIS A 371 13.29 10.57 -6.28
N LYS A 372 13.15 9.24 -6.42
CA LYS A 372 13.24 8.27 -5.33
C LYS A 372 14.25 7.18 -5.68
N LEU A 373 15.19 6.94 -4.77
CA LEU A 373 16.19 5.88 -4.87
C LEU A 373 16.15 5.03 -3.60
N ASN A 374 15.78 3.76 -3.71
CA ASN A 374 16.07 2.78 -2.67
C ASN A 374 17.34 2.05 -3.06
N PHE A 375 18.43 2.27 -2.33
CA PHE A 375 19.72 1.65 -2.58
C PHE A 375 20.10 0.79 -1.37
N GLU A 376 19.62 -0.45 -1.37
CA GLU A 376 19.79 -1.40 -0.27
C GLU A 376 20.82 -2.47 -0.66
N VAL A 377 22.09 -2.19 -0.36
CA VAL A 377 23.20 -3.12 -0.60
C VAL A 377 23.63 -3.78 0.70
N THR A 378 23.57 -5.11 0.75
CA THR A 378 23.99 -5.90 1.91
C THR A 378 25.24 -6.72 1.58
N SER A 379 26.09 -6.95 2.57
CA SER A 379 27.27 -7.79 2.42
C SER A 379 26.92 -9.26 2.69
N SER A 380 27.44 -10.19 1.88
CA SER A 380 27.24 -11.64 2.10
C SER A 380 27.88 -12.16 3.39
N SER A 381 28.86 -11.42 3.94
CA SER A 381 29.60 -11.74 5.16
C SER A 381 29.58 -10.57 6.13
N ALA A 382 28.78 -10.68 7.20
CA ALA A 382 28.61 -9.62 8.21
C ALA A 382 29.84 -9.45 9.14
N ASN A 383 30.75 -10.43 9.19
CA ASN A 383 31.84 -10.49 10.19
C ASN A 383 33.19 -9.95 9.67
N GLN A 384 33.21 -9.12 8.63
CA GLN A 384 34.44 -8.52 8.13
C GLN A 384 34.64 -7.11 8.70
N VAL A 385 35.88 -6.78 9.07
CA VAL A 385 36.27 -5.47 9.62
C VAL A 385 35.92 -4.32 8.67
N TYR A 386 35.96 -4.59 7.35
CA TYR A 386 35.54 -3.65 6.31
C TYR A 386 34.50 -4.34 5.43
N PRO A 387 33.20 -4.03 5.58
CA PRO A 387 32.17 -4.69 4.79
C PRO A 387 32.24 -4.23 3.33
N PRO A 388 32.17 -5.14 2.34
CA PRO A 388 32.12 -4.80 0.92
C PRO A 388 31.10 -3.73 0.55
N SER A 389 29.94 -3.72 1.23
CA SER A 389 28.88 -2.74 1.04
C SER A 389 29.31 -1.30 1.30
N ALA A 390 30.29 -1.05 2.19
CA ALA A 390 30.80 0.29 2.47
C ALA A 390 31.38 0.98 1.21
N SER A 391 32.08 0.21 0.36
CA SER A 391 32.59 0.75 -0.91
C SER A 391 31.45 1.22 -1.85
N CYS A 392 30.34 0.49 -1.86
CA CYS A 392 29.15 0.83 -2.67
C CYS A 392 28.49 2.11 -2.18
N TYR A 393 28.34 2.27 -0.86
CA TYR A 393 27.79 3.48 -0.26
C TYR A 393 28.72 4.69 -0.45
N GLN A 394 30.04 4.50 -0.39
CA GLN A 394 30.99 5.57 -0.72
C GLN A 394 30.88 6.02 -2.18
N TYR A 395 30.70 5.09 -3.12
CA TYR A 395 30.47 5.40 -4.53
C TYR A 395 29.16 6.18 -4.76
N LEU A 396 28.09 5.81 -4.06
CA LEU A 396 26.83 6.56 -4.07
C LEU A 396 27.02 7.97 -3.49
N ALA A 397 27.69 8.09 -2.34
CA ALA A 397 27.98 9.38 -1.71
C ALA A 397 28.78 10.31 -2.63
N ASN A 398 29.84 9.79 -3.27
CA ASN A 398 30.62 10.54 -4.25
C ASN A 398 29.78 11.03 -5.43
N SER A 399 28.84 10.20 -5.92
CA SER A 399 27.93 10.58 -7.01
C SER A 399 26.94 11.69 -6.59
N LEU A 400 26.44 11.63 -5.35
CA LEU A 400 25.56 12.66 -4.78
C LEU A 400 26.29 13.97 -4.55
N ILE A 401 27.49 13.91 -3.95
CA ILE A 401 28.35 15.07 -3.71
C ILE A 401 28.69 15.75 -5.04
N ALA A 402 28.97 14.97 -6.11
CA ALA A 402 29.23 15.49 -7.45
C ALA A 402 27.98 16.04 -8.18
N ASN A 403 26.82 16.15 -7.51
CA ASN A 403 25.55 16.63 -8.07
C ASN A 403 25.11 15.87 -9.34
N CYS A 404 25.40 14.57 -9.41
CA CYS A 404 25.01 13.73 -10.55
C CYS A 404 23.54 13.26 -10.49
N LEU A 405 22.87 13.45 -9.34
CA LEU A 405 21.46 13.12 -9.11
C LEU A 405 20.65 14.35 -8.66
N PRO A 406 20.59 15.43 -9.45
CA PRO A 406 20.05 16.73 -9.05
C PRO A 406 18.53 16.75 -8.77
N ALA A 407 17.78 15.75 -9.24
CA ALA A 407 16.34 15.64 -9.02
C ALA A 407 15.96 14.75 -7.82
N LEU A 408 16.94 14.11 -7.17
CA LEU A 408 16.69 13.15 -6.10
C LEU A 408 16.16 13.84 -4.84
N ARG A 409 15.02 13.37 -4.35
CA ARG A 409 14.34 13.89 -3.16
C ARG A 409 14.32 12.90 -2.01
N GLN A 410 14.16 11.61 -2.32
CA GLN A 410 14.06 10.54 -1.34
C GLN A 410 15.12 9.48 -1.59
N LEU A 411 15.90 9.18 -0.57
CA LEU A 411 16.97 8.21 -0.62
C LEU A 411 16.84 7.23 0.56
N TYR A 412 16.77 5.93 0.28
CA TYR A 412 16.73 4.87 1.29
C TYR A 412 18.02 4.05 1.24
N VAL A 413 18.69 3.88 2.38
CA VAL A 413 20.03 3.28 2.50
C VAL A 413 20.10 2.35 3.71
N ARG A 414 20.76 1.19 3.59
CA ARG A 414 21.01 0.26 4.71
C ARG A 414 22.31 0.56 5.47
N ASP A 415 22.66 1.84 5.59
CA ASP A 415 23.85 2.30 6.30
C ASP A 415 23.45 3.46 7.23
N PRO A 416 23.56 3.28 8.58
CA PRO A 416 23.18 4.30 9.54
C PRO A 416 24.14 5.51 9.57
N GLU A 417 25.40 5.33 9.13
CA GLU A 417 26.41 6.40 9.13
C GLU A 417 26.40 7.21 7.83
N PHE A 418 25.66 6.75 6.82
CA PHE A 418 25.60 7.38 5.50
C PHE A 418 25.26 8.88 5.49
N PRO A 419 24.28 9.39 6.28
CA PRO A 419 23.99 10.83 6.31
C PRO A 419 25.19 11.66 6.77
N GLU A 420 26.05 11.12 7.64
CA GLU A 420 27.23 11.83 8.13
C GLU A 420 28.26 11.99 7.01
N VAL A 421 28.46 10.94 6.19
CA VAL A 421 29.36 10.97 5.02
C VAL A 421 29.00 12.10 4.06
N LEU A 422 27.71 12.38 3.87
CA LEU A 422 27.24 13.47 3.01
C LEU A 422 27.46 14.87 3.59
N THR A 423 27.66 14.98 4.91
CA THR A 423 27.85 16.26 5.61
C THR A 423 29.32 16.60 5.83
N LEU A 424 30.21 15.60 5.71
CA LEU A 424 31.63 15.81 5.72
C LEU A 424 32.03 16.57 4.46
N ALA A 425 32.47 17.83 4.64
CA ALA A 425 32.95 18.65 3.55
C ALA A 425 34.12 17.93 2.84
N PRO A 426 34.11 17.81 1.50
CA PRO A 426 35.25 17.25 0.79
C PRO A 426 36.51 18.07 1.13
N PRO A 427 37.68 17.44 1.31
CA PRO A 427 38.90 18.16 1.64
C PRO A 427 39.17 19.22 0.58
N ILE A 428 39.20 20.49 1.00
CA ILE A 428 39.46 21.63 0.13
C ILE A 428 40.86 21.41 -0.47
N ARG A 429 40.93 21.20 -1.78
CA ARG A 429 42.22 21.21 -2.46
C ARG A 429 42.74 22.64 -2.40
N PRO A 430 43.93 22.89 -1.82
CA PRO A 430 44.54 24.20 -1.96
C PRO A 430 44.64 24.48 -3.47
N PHE A 431 44.14 25.65 -3.91
CA PHE A 431 44.11 26.13 -5.30
C PHE A 431 42.96 25.67 -6.23
N SER A 432 41.85 25.08 -5.76
CA SER A 432 40.66 24.89 -6.62
C SER A 432 39.65 26.04 -6.48
N GLU A 433 39.40 26.81 -7.54
CA GLU A 433 38.36 27.86 -7.64
C GLU A 433 36.93 27.31 -7.79
N ALA A 434 36.73 26.00 -7.91
CA ALA A 434 35.41 25.41 -8.05
C ALA A 434 34.67 25.47 -6.69
N PRO A 435 33.42 26.00 -6.64
CA PRO A 435 32.61 25.90 -5.44
C PRO A 435 32.45 24.43 -5.06
N PRO A 436 32.44 24.09 -3.75
CA PRO A 436 32.22 22.73 -3.32
C PRO A 436 30.91 22.24 -3.95
N PRO A 437 30.91 21.04 -4.53
CA PRO A 437 29.70 20.54 -5.16
C PRO A 437 28.71 20.26 -4.03
N MET A 438 27.57 20.94 -4.10
CA MET A 438 26.57 20.96 -3.04
C MET A 438 25.21 20.60 -3.63
N PHE A 439 24.35 20.05 -2.78
CA PHE A 439 22.96 19.78 -3.11
C PHE A 439 22.29 21.08 -3.59
N ASN A 440 21.50 20.96 -4.65
CA ASN A 440 20.70 22.05 -5.23
C ASN A 440 19.28 22.11 -4.65
N GLN A 441 18.85 21.08 -3.92
CA GLN A 441 17.52 20.94 -3.33
C GLN A 441 17.60 20.09 -2.04
N PRO A 442 16.60 20.14 -1.15
CA PRO A 442 16.59 19.30 0.05
C PRO A 442 16.51 17.81 -0.29
N LEU A 443 17.33 17.01 0.39
CA LEU A 443 17.36 15.55 0.26
C LEU A 443 16.88 14.88 1.55
N GLU A 444 15.84 14.06 1.45
CA GLU A 444 15.36 13.18 2.53
C GLU A 444 16.10 11.85 2.48
N VAL A 445 16.90 11.58 3.51
CA VAL A 445 17.67 10.34 3.65
C VAL A 445 17.04 9.48 4.74
N TYR A 446 16.59 8.29 4.36
CA TYR A 446 16.09 7.25 5.24
C TYR A 446 17.19 6.20 5.39
N SER A 447 17.87 6.20 6.53
CA SER A 447 18.95 5.28 6.85
C SER A 447 18.48 4.23 7.85
N LYS A 448 18.97 3.00 7.75
CA LYS A 448 18.60 1.90 8.64
C LYS A 448 19.76 0.92 8.83
N GLY A 449 20.09 0.60 10.08
CA GLY A 449 21.07 -0.44 10.41
C GLY A 449 20.60 -1.86 10.04
N LEU A 450 21.51 -2.84 10.09
CA LEU A 450 21.17 -4.26 9.86
C LEU A 450 20.20 -4.81 10.92
N ASP A 451 20.38 -4.41 12.19
CA ASP A 451 19.61 -4.90 13.33
C ASP A 451 18.42 -3.99 13.71
N GLU A 452 18.29 -2.83 13.06
CA GLU A 452 17.20 -1.89 13.32
C GLU A 452 15.97 -2.28 12.50
N LEU A 453 14.76 -2.12 13.07
CA LEU A 453 13.49 -2.38 12.38
C LEU A 453 12.89 -1.11 11.76
N ASP A 454 13.17 0.05 12.34
CA ASP A 454 12.61 1.33 11.93
C ASP A 454 13.59 2.11 11.04
N TRP A 455 13.03 2.93 10.13
CA TRP A 455 13.83 3.87 9.34
C TRP A 455 14.14 5.12 10.15
N ILE A 456 15.39 5.57 10.10
CA ILE A 456 15.84 6.85 10.67
C ILE A 456 15.83 7.89 9.56
N PHE A 457 15.07 8.95 9.75
CA PHE A 457 14.90 10.04 8.80
C PHE A 457 15.89 11.17 9.08
N THR A 458 16.67 11.55 8.07
CA THR A 458 17.57 12.70 8.08
C THR A 458 17.31 13.59 6.88
N SER A 459 16.98 14.86 7.10
CA SER A 459 16.80 15.83 6.03
C SER A 459 18.05 16.68 5.85
N ILE A 460 18.64 16.67 4.66
CA ILE A 460 19.83 17.46 4.30
C ILE A 460 19.38 18.68 3.50
N MET A 461 19.55 19.88 4.06
CA MET A 461 19.20 21.13 3.39
C MET A 461 20.40 21.69 2.60
N PRO A 462 20.20 22.24 1.39
CA PRO A 462 21.25 23.01 0.73
C PRO A 462 21.54 24.28 1.56
N PRO A 463 22.80 24.75 1.65
CA PRO A 463 23.09 26.01 2.32
C PRO A 463 22.44 27.16 1.55
N GLU A 464 21.75 28.05 2.27
CA GLU A 464 21.04 29.18 1.66
C GLU A 464 22.01 30.02 0.80
N ALA A 465 21.66 30.21 -0.47
CA ALA A 465 22.43 31.05 -1.38
C ALA A 465 22.54 32.47 -0.81
N GLN A 466 23.77 32.97 -0.72
CA GLN A 466 24.11 34.33 -0.28
C GLN A 466 23.31 35.37 -1.08
N GLY A 467 22.20 35.81 -0.48
CA GLY A 467 21.23 36.70 -1.11
C GLY A 467 20.73 37.79 -0.19
N ARG A 468 21.61 38.38 0.62
CA ARG A 468 21.59 39.74 1.21
C ARG A 468 22.63 39.82 2.32
N ARG A 469 23.39 40.92 2.37
CA ARG A 469 24.42 41.20 3.40
C ARG A 469 23.86 40.91 4.81
N ALA A 470 24.29 39.82 5.42
CA ALA A 470 24.04 39.55 6.82
C ALA A 470 25.30 39.90 7.62
N SER A 471 25.12 40.83 8.56
CA SER A 471 26.03 41.12 9.65
C SER A 471 26.63 39.84 10.23
N VAL A 472 27.95 39.85 10.44
CA VAL A 472 28.69 38.84 11.18
C VAL A 472 28.21 38.84 12.64
N SER A 473 27.09 38.18 12.91
CA SER A 473 26.79 37.65 14.23
C SER A 473 27.39 36.24 14.25
N VAL A 474 28.40 36.04 15.09
CA VAL A 474 28.91 34.74 15.50
C VAL A 474 27.75 33.99 16.19
N GLY A 475 26.87 33.43 15.37
CA GLY A 475 25.71 32.64 15.77
C GLY A 475 26.15 31.21 16.01
N ARG A 476 25.59 30.60 17.06
CA ARG A 476 25.86 29.24 17.54
C ARG A 476 26.13 28.22 16.42
N PRO A 477 27.07 27.28 16.62
CA PRO A 477 27.20 26.12 15.73
C PRO A 477 25.89 25.34 15.68
N LEU A 478 25.38 25.09 14.48
CA LEU A 478 24.24 24.21 14.24
C LEU A 478 24.69 22.76 14.44
N SER A 479 23.90 21.98 15.16
CA SER A 479 24.24 20.62 15.58
C SER A 479 24.25 19.65 14.41
N SER A 480 25.41 19.05 14.13
CA SER A 480 25.60 17.90 13.23
C SER A 480 25.29 16.56 13.93
N TYR A 481 24.44 16.56 14.96
CA TYR A 481 24.20 15.39 15.79
C TYR A 481 23.08 14.53 15.20
N SER A 482 23.46 13.40 14.62
CA SER A 482 22.53 12.43 14.05
C SER A 482 21.67 11.78 15.14
N ALA A 483 20.36 11.62 14.88
CA ALA A 483 19.41 11.02 15.83
C ALA A 483 19.80 9.60 16.31
N HIS A 484 20.63 8.88 15.55
CA HIS A 484 21.08 7.52 15.86
C HIS A 484 22.12 7.45 17.03
N LYS A 485 22.82 8.55 17.37
CA LYS A 485 23.91 8.54 18.37
C LYS A 485 23.52 8.87 19.81
N GLY A 486 22.27 9.26 20.09
CA GLY A 486 21.92 9.70 21.46
C GLY A 486 20.45 9.81 21.84
N LEU A 487 19.50 9.48 20.95
CA LEU A 487 18.08 9.45 21.32
C LEU A 487 17.70 8.03 21.73
N GLY A 488 17.68 7.78 23.04
CA GLY A 488 17.32 6.49 23.63
C GLY A 488 15.85 6.09 23.37
N PRO A 489 15.47 4.82 23.66
CA PRO A 489 14.15 4.25 23.35
C PRO A 489 12.94 5.02 23.89
N GLN A 490 13.13 5.93 24.85
CA GLN A 490 12.10 6.75 25.47
C GLN A 490 11.46 7.83 24.55
N TRP A 491 11.98 8.03 23.34
CA TRP A 491 11.51 9.05 22.38
C TRP A 491 10.57 8.48 21.28
N GLY A 492 9.67 7.57 21.64
CA GLY A 492 8.89 6.75 20.69
C GLY A 492 7.95 7.47 19.70
N GLY A 493 7.63 6.74 18.61
CA GLY A 493 6.47 6.97 17.73
C GLY A 493 6.77 7.57 16.35
N ASP A 494 6.80 6.71 15.33
CA ASP A 494 6.80 6.98 13.89
C ASP A 494 8.01 7.77 13.32
N ALA A 495 9.02 7.02 12.86
CA ALA A 495 10.28 7.45 12.22
C ALA A 495 11.07 8.57 12.95
N ARG A 496 12.23 8.24 13.54
CA ARG A 496 13.11 9.21 14.22
C ARG A 496 13.57 10.28 13.22
N LYS A 497 13.19 11.56 13.41
CA LYS A 497 13.50 12.65 12.47
C LYS A 497 14.64 13.54 12.96
N SER A 498 15.68 13.73 12.15
CA SER A 498 16.70 14.78 12.32
C SER A 498 16.79 15.67 11.09
N ILE A 499 17.04 16.97 11.28
CA ILE A 499 17.34 17.92 10.20
C ILE A 499 18.81 18.27 10.32
N VAL A 500 19.59 18.06 9.26
CA VAL A 500 21.01 18.39 9.19
C VAL A 500 21.23 19.49 8.16
N VAL A 501 21.82 20.59 8.59
CA VAL A 501 22.25 21.70 7.73
C VAL A 501 23.77 21.61 7.60
N PRO A 502 24.34 21.45 6.39
CA PRO A 502 25.78 21.44 6.20
C PRO A 502 26.38 22.76 6.67
N ASN A 503 27.38 22.71 7.56
CA ASN A 503 27.92 23.92 8.20
C ASN A 503 28.85 24.78 7.30
N GLY A 504 29.06 24.43 6.03
CA GLY A 504 29.80 25.25 5.05
C GLY A 504 31.25 25.62 5.41
N PHE A 505 31.75 25.21 6.58
CA PHE A 505 33.04 25.59 7.15
C PHE A 505 33.74 24.33 7.67
N GLY A 506 34.79 23.89 6.97
CA GLY A 506 35.59 22.71 7.29
C GLY A 506 36.60 22.97 8.42
N GLY A 507 36.13 23.31 9.62
CA GLY A 507 36.98 23.55 10.79
C GLY A 507 36.73 22.55 11.92
N PHE A 508 37.81 21.97 12.46
CA PHE A 508 37.75 21.21 13.71
C PHE A 508 37.36 22.12 14.87
N LEU A 509 36.45 21.64 15.72
CA LEU A 509 36.04 22.29 16.97
C LEU A 509 37.25 22.36 17.91
N ALA A 510 37.71 23.57 18.23
CA ALA A 510 38.55 23.79 19.39
C ALA A 510 37.71 23.52 20.64
N VAL A 511 38.08 22.51 21.42
CA VAL A 511 37.50 22.22 22.74
C VAL A 511 37.75 23.45 23.62
N PRO A 512 36.72 24.14 24.15
CA PRO A 512 36.92 25.18 25.13
C PRO A 512 37.57 24.58 26.36
N ALA A 513 38.75 25.08 26.74
CA ALA A 513 39.37 24.73 27.99
C ALA A 513 38.42 25.06 29.15
N ASP A 514 38.32 24.16 30.12
CA ASP A 514 37.54 24.31 31.35
C ASP A 514 38.07 25.48 32.19
N ASN A 515 37.62 26.70 31.88
CA ASN A 515 37.52 27.82 32.80
C ASN A 515 36.93 29.01 32.05
N ASP A 516 35.63 29.25 32.22
CA ASP A 516 35.13 30.56 32.64
C ASP A 516 33.61 30.56 32.82
N GLY A 517 33.17 31.37 33.79
CA GLY A 517 31.91 31.26 34.51
C GLY A 517 30.63 31.27 33.67
N ARG A 518 29.68 30.44 34.12
CA ARG A 518 28.28 30.40 33.72
C ARG A 518 27.60 31.77 33.90
N PRO A 519 26.96 32.37 32.87
CA PRO A 519 26.13 33.55 33.08
C PRO A 519 24.80 33.16 33.75
N ARG A 520 24.43 33.91 34.80
CA ARG A 520 23.13 33.86 35.49
C ARG A 520 22.36 35.15 35.23
N SER A 521 21.06 35.03 34.94
CA SER A 521 19.93 35.92 35.31
C SER A 521 18.74 35.61 34.36
N ALA A 522 17.45 35.72 34.66
CA ALA A 522 16.57 36.05 35.80
C ALA A 522 15.13 35.64 35.32
N GLY A 523 14.06 35.47 36.08
CA GLY A 523 13.71 35.71 37.47
C GLY A 523 12.36 35.03 37.76
N HIS A 524 11.99 34.99 39.04
CA HIS A 524 10.86 34.29 39.61
C HIS A 524 9.88 35.32 40.20
N MET A 525 8.57 35.16 40.03
CA MET A 525 7.57 35.72 40.95
C MET A 525 6.41 34.74 41.14
N ALA A 526 6.09 34.50 42.42
CA ALA A 526 5.10 33.57 42.94
C ALA A 526 3.77 34.31 43.26
N PRO A 527 2.70 33.61 43.71
CA PRO A 527 1.30 33.97 43.48
C PRO A 527 0.63 34.72 44.65
N SER A 528 -0.57 35.25 44.40
CA SER A 528 -1.53 35.65 45.44
C SER A 528 -2.91 35.08 45.11
N GLY A 529 -3.51 34.40 46.09
CA GLY A 529 -4.83 33.79 46.00
C GLY A 529 -5.99 34.73 46.33
N GLY A 530 -7.21 34.19 46.37
CA GLY A 530 -8.37 34.83 47.01
C GLY A 530 -9.73 34.50 46.41
N PHE A 531 -10.41 33.52 47.01
CA PHE A 531 -11.84 33.37 47.34
C PHE A 531 -12.97 34.01 46.47
N GLY A 532 -14.04 33.23 46.27
CA GLY A 532 -15.39 33.76 46.02
C GLY A 532 -16.44 32.70 45.67
N HIS A 533 -17.13 32.16 46.68
CA HIS A 533 -18.34 31.34 46.54
C HIS A 533 -19.56 32.18 46.11
N GLY A 534 -20.46 31.58 45.33
CA GLY A 534 -21.81 32.09 45.07
C GLY A 534 -22.81 30.95 44.84
N TYR A 535 -23.71 30.75 45.80
CA TYR A 535 -24.78 29.76 45.81
C TYR A 535 -25.96 30.16 44.90
N SER A 536 -26.69 29.18 44.35
CA SER A 536 -28.10 29.33 43.98
C SER A 536 -28.79 27.96 43.80
N ASN A 537 -29.75 27.68 44.68
CA ASN A 537 -30.69 26.55 44.68
C ASN A 537 -31.91 26.81 43.78
N SER A 538 -32.47 25.76 43.16
CA SER A 538 -33.93 25.47 43.05
C SER A 538 -34.16 24.34 42.02
N LEU A 539 -34.54 23.13 42.43
CA LEU A 539 -35.93 22.62 42.60
C LEU A 539 -36.69 22.32 41.30
N GLY A 540 -36.87 21.01 41.04
CA GLY A 540 -38.19 20.42 40.85
C GLY A 540 -38.69 20.17 39.42
N GLY A 541 -39.13 18.94 39.16
CA GLY A 541 -40.33 18.71 38.35
C GLY A 541 -40.25 17.70 37.20
N ARG A 542 -40.65 16.46 37.51
CA ARG A 542 -41.63 15.64 36.78
C ARG A 542 -41.36 15.24 35.31
N GLU A 543 -41.24 13.92 35.10
CA GLU A 543 -41.61 13.23 33.86
C GLU A 543 -43.07 13.54 33.45
N PRO A 544 -43.45 13.34 32.18
CA PRO A 544 -43.90 11.99 31.78
C PRO A 544 -43.43 11.55 30.39
N SER A 545 -43.21 10.23 30.28
CA SER A 545 -43.20 9.50 29.02
C SER A 545 -44.60 9.48 28.36
N PRO A 546 -44.65 9.23 27.04
CA PRO A 546 -45.53 8.15 26.61
C PRO A 546 -44.92 7.22 25.53
N ARG A 547 -45.40 5.99 25.64
CA ARG A 547 -45.24 4.81 24.78
C ARG A 547 -46.02 4.92 23.45
N ALA A 548 -45.85 3.88 22.63
CA ALA A 548 -46.75 3.33 21.59
C ALA A 548 -46.48 3.83 20.17
N SER A 549 -46.59 3.06 19.07
CA SER A 549 -46.95 1.67 18.79
C SER A 549 -46.65 1.44 17.30
N TRP A 550 -45.92 0.40 16.91
CA TRP A 550 -46.43 -0.73 16.10
C TRP A 550 -47.75 -0.49 15.36
N MET A 551 -47.72 -0.47 14.02
CA MET A 551 -48.80 -1.00 13.20
C MET A 551 -48.26 -1.65 11.92
N SER A 552 -48.65 -2.92 11.78
CA SER A 552 -48.57 -3.74 10.59
C SER A 552 -49.53 -3.24 9.51
N HIS A 553 -49.11 -3.25 8.25
CA HIS A 553 -50.05 -3.29 7.13
C HIS A 553 -49.63 -4.36 6.12
N ALA A 554 -50.49 -5.37 6.01
CA ALA A 554 -50.52 -6.36 4.95
C ALA A 554 -51.14 -5.76 3.67
N GLY A 555 -50.73 -6.31 2.53
CA GLY A 555 -51.54 -6.33 1.31
C GLY A 555 -51.22 -5.28 0.25
N ARG A 556 -50.23 -5.57 -0.61
CA ARG A 556 -50.30 -5.29 -2.06
C ARG A 556 -49.16 -6.01 -2.78
N GLU A 557 -49.51 -7.07 -3.51
CA GLU A 557 -48.65 -7.72 -4.49
C GLU A 557 -48.25 -6.73 -5.58
N LYS A 558 -46.96 -6.34 -5.62
CA LYS A 558 -46.33 -5.70 -6.77
C LYS A 558 -44.87 -6.14 -6.83
N ARG A 559 -44.52 -6.86 -7.91
CA ARG A 559 -43.18 -7.26 -8.36
C ARG A 559 -42.17 -7.40 -7.21
N ALA A 560 -42.13 -8.59 -6.61
CA ALA A 560 -40.93 -9.02 -5.93
C ALA A 560 -39.79 -8.93 -6.94
N SER A 561 -38.92 -7.91 -6.80
CA SER A 561 -37.52 -8.13 -7.09
C SER A 561 -37.18 -9.43 -6.38
N ARG A 562 -36.84 -10.50 -7.14
CA ARG A 562 -36.30 -11.72 -6.52
C ARG A 562 -35.30 -11.24 -5.48
N ALA A 563 -35.55 -11.62 -4.22
CA ALA A 563 -34.85 -11.07 -3.08
C ALA A 563 -33.37 -11.02 -3.40
N ASP A 564 -32.76 -9.85 -3.21
CA ASP A 564 -31.34 -9.70 -3.36
C ASP A 564 -30.68 -10.43 -2.18
N LEU A 565 -30.48 -11.74 -2.33
CA LEU A 565 -30.12 -12.66 -1.25
C LEU A 565 -28.68 -12.49 -0.76
N TRP A 566 -27.88 -11.70 -1.49
CA TRP A 566 -26.49 -11.37 -1.15
C TRP A 566 -26.37 -10.37 0.01
N ARG A 567 -27.35 -9.47 0.16
CA ARG A 567 -27.28 -8.33 1.08
C ARG A 567 -27.62 -8.66 2.53
#